data_AF-A0A0K2GGZ2-F1
#
_entry.id   AF-A0A0K2GGZ2-F1
#
_cell.length_a   1.000
_cell.length_b   1.000
_cell.length_c   1.000
_cell.angle_alpha   90.00
_cell.angle_beta   90.00
_cell.angle_gamma   90.00
#
_symmetry.space_group_name_H-M   'P 1'
#
loop_
_entity.id
_entity.type
_entity.pdbx_description
1 polymer ?
#
loop_
_entity_poly.entity_id
_entity_poly.type
_entity_poly.pdbx_seq_one_letter_code
_entity_poly.pdbx_strand_id
1 'polypeptide(L)'
;MQPVPNHRHSACCGRHSVQPGRSADPAYLAVTGSINQLGEVQPIGGVNEKIEGFFESCSRRGLTGRQGVIIPARNTKHLALRRDVVEAVESGRFTLYAVHCMEEAIELLTGVAAGERSLDGEYPADSVYGRAARRLEEMAQMVAE
;
A
#
# COMPACT_ATOMS: atom_id res chain seq x y z
N MET A 1 9.16 40.62 2.30
CA MET A 1 8.08 39.63 2.14
C MET A 1 8.76 38.30 1.81
N GLN A 2 9.09 37.51 2.82
CA GLN A 2 9.77 36.22 2.61
C GLN A 2 8.76 35.20 2.10
N PRO A 3 9.13 34.34 1.13
CA PRO A 3 8.23 33.29 0.66
C PRO A 3 8.02 32.28 1.78
N VAL A 4 6.75 32.00 2.07
CA VAL A 4 6.34 30.97 3.03
C VAL A 4 6.62 29.61 2.36
N PRO A 5 7.47 28.74 2.93
CA PRO A 5 7.73 27.45 2.33
C PRO A 5 6.47 26.58 2.46
N ASN A 6 5.91 26.18 1.32
CA ASN A 6 4.67 25.43 1.24
C ASN A 6 4.94 23.92 1.49
N HIS A 7 5.23 23.56 2.74
CA HIS A 7 5.57 22.19 3.17
C HIS A 7 4.39 21.21 3.26
N ARG A 8 3.36 21.31 2.40
CA ARG A 8 2.12 20.51 2.54
C ARG A 8 1.91 19.38 1.52
N HIS A 9 2.98 18.72 1.06
CA HIS A 9 2.83 17.57 0.13
C HIS A 9 3.55 16.29 0.56
N SER A 10 4.14 16.21 1.76
CA SER A 10 4.79 14.98 2.26
C SER A 10 4.44 14.69 3.72
N ALA A 11 3.14 14.61 4.03
CA ALA A 11 2.69 14.26 5.38
C ALA A 11 2.66 12.74 5.65
N CYS A 12 2.98 11.93 4.64
CA CYS A 12 2.88 10.48 4.71
C CYS A 12 4.22 9.75 4.90
N CYS A 13 5.37 10.43 4.82
CA CYS A 13 6.69 9.80 4.94
C CYS A 13 7.12 9.57 6.41
N GLY A 14 6.23 8.95 7.20
CA GLY A 14 6.60 8.37 8.48
C GLY A 14 6.79 6.87 8.30
N ARG A 15 7.91 6.43 7.70
CA ARG A 15 8.25 5.02 7.45
C ARG A 15 7.95 4.14 8.68
N HIS A 16 6.79 3.50 8.71
CA HIS A 16 6.51 2.39 9.61
C HIS A 16 6.75 1.13 8.80
N SER A 17 7.97 0.64 8.94
CA SER A 17 8.48 -0.57 8.32
C SER A 17 7.51 -1.73 8.48
N VAL A 18 7.10 -2.28 7.33
CA VAL A 18 6.79 -3.71 7.17
C VAL A 18 7.77 -4.51 8.02
N GLN A 19 7.28 -5.45 8.83
CA GLN A 19 8.14 -6.22 9.72
C GLN A 19 9.35 -6.79 8.95
N PRO A 20 10.59 -6.52 9.41
CA PRO A 20 11.78 -6.98 8.72
C PRO A 20 11.80 -8.52 8.70
N GLY A 21 11.89 -9.11 7.51
CA GLY A 21 12.06 -10.55 7.31
C GLY A 21 10.94 -11.28 6.56
N ARG A 22 9.82 -10.62 6.20
CA ARG A 22 8.82 -11.18 5.28
C ARG A 22 8.65 -10.29 4.06
N SER A 23 9.18 -10.75 2.92
CA SER A 23 8.86 -10.15 1.63
C SER A 23 7.40 -10.45 1.31
N ALA A 24 6.55 -9.43 1.27
CA ALA A 24 5.22 -9.58 0.73
C ALA A 24 5.34 -10.03 -0.73
N ASP A 25 4.62 -11.07 -1.13
CA ASP A 25 4.53 -11.42 -2.54
C ASP A 25 3.34 -10.68 -3.16
N PRO A 26 3.59 -9.69 -4.03
CA PRO A 26 2.54 -8.85 -4.58
C PRO A 26 1.46 -9.63 -5.34
N ALA A 27 1.77 -10.81 -5.89
CA ALA A 27 0.79 -11.62 -6.61
C ALA A 27 -0.30 -12.22 -5.71
N TYR A 28 -0.10 -12.26 -4.38
CA TYR A 28 -1.01 -12.91 -3.43
C TYR A 28 -1.62 -11.94 -2.41
N LEU A 29 -1.56 -10.64 -2.65
CA LEU A 29 -2.17 -9.64 -1.78
C LEU A 29 -3.52 -9.17 -2.32
N ALA A 30 -4.51 -9.11 -1.44
CA ALA A 30 -5.66 -8.25 -1.65
C ALA A 30 -5.40 -6.87 -1.04
N VAL A 31 -6.04 -5.84 -1.59
CA VAL A 31 -5.98 -4.48 -1.06
C VAL A 31 -7.39 -3.94 -0.87
N THR A 32 -7.63 -3.29 0.26
CA THR A 32 -8.85 -2.52 0.48
C THR A 32 -8.54 -1.24 1.24
N GLY A 33 -9.22 -0.15 0.88
CA GLY A 33 -9.01 1.16 1.46
C GLY A 33 -9.68 2.23 0.61
N SER A 34 -9.70 3.45 1.14
CA SER A 34 -9.98 4.67 0.40
C SER A 34 -8.76 5.58 0.51
N ILE A 35 -8.58 6.49 -0.44
CA ILE A 35 -7.52 7.49 -0.42
C ILE A 35 -8.10 8.89 -0.64
N ASN A 36 -7.50 9.90 -0.02
CA ASN A 36 -7.79 11.29 -0.37
C ASN A 36 -6.77 11.84 -1.39
N GLN A 37 -6.97 13.09 -1.80
CA GLN A 37 -6.10 13.76 -2.78
C GLN A 37 -4.65 13.94 -2.31
N LEU A 38 -4.40 13.84 -1.01
CA LEU A 38 -3.06 13.93 -0.42
C LEU A 38 -2.38 12.55 -0.33
N GLY A 39 -3.03 11.49 -0.80
CA GLY A 39 -2.51 10.12 -0.73
C GLY A 39 -2.70 9.43 0.63
N GLU A 40 -3.42 10.05 1.57
CA GLU A 40 -3.67 9.46 2.88
C GLU A 40 -4.72 8.36 2.80
N VAL A 41 -4.42 7.20 3.40
CA VAL A 41 -5.35 6.06 3.45
C VAL A 41 -6.38 6.30 4.55
N GLN A 42 -7.65 6.15 4.16
CA GLN A 42 -8.82 6.42 4.98
C GLN A 42 -9.50 5.15 5.45
N PRO A 43 -10.14 5.18 6.64
CA PRO A 43 -10.85 4.03 7.15
C PRO A 43 -12.05 3.69 6.27
N ILE A 44 -12.37 2.41 6.21
CA ILE A 44 -13.49 1.87 5.44
C ILE A 44 -14.47 1.10 6.33
N GLY A 45 -15.72 0.99 5.88
CA GLY A 45 -16.68 0.04 6.41
C GLY A 45 -16.42 -1.39 5.91
N GLY A 46 -16.86 -2.36 6.72
CA GLY A 46 -16.83 -3.78 6.36
C GLY A 46 -15.43 -4.39 6.25
N VAL A 47 -14.47 -3.92 7.06
CA VAL A 47 -13.07 -4.36 6.96
C VAL A 47 -12.90 -5.84 7.33
N ASN A 48 -13.67 -6.33 8.31
CA ASN A 48 -13.59 -7.72 8.77
C ASN A 48 -14.08 -8.67 7.67
N GLU A 49 -15.23 -8.37 7.07
CA GLU A 49 -15.87 -9.15 6.01
C GLU A 49 -14.98 -9.23 4.76
N LYS A 50 -14.27 -8.14 4.45
CA LYS A 50 -13.32 -8.11 3.34
C LYS A 50 -12.09 -8.97 3.59
N ILE A 51 -11.53 -8.92 4.81
CA ILE A 51 -10.41 -9.77 5.21
C ILE A 51 -10.82 -11.24 5.17
N GLU A 52 -11.94 -11.57 5.81
CA GLU A 52 -12.45 -12.94 5.91
C GLU A 52 -12.84 -13.52 4.55
N GLY A 53 -13.46 -12.70 3.68
CA GLY A 53 -13.80 -13.12 2.32
C GLY A 53 -12.55 -13.48 1.48
N PHE A 54 -11.48 -12.69 1.58
CA PHE A 54 -10.23 -13.02 0.89
C PHE A 54 -9.54 -14.24 1.52
N PHE A 55 -9.52 -14.33 2.85
CA PHE A 55 -8.99 -15.48 3.57
C PHE A 55 -9.68 -16.79 3.15
N GLU A 56 -11.02 -16.81 3.09
CA GLU A 56 -11.81 -17.97 2.66
C GLU A 56 -11.44 -18.42 1.25
N SER A 57 -11.30 -17.46 0.31
CA SER A 57 -10.87 -17.73 -1.06
C SER A 57 -9.47 -18.37 -1.12
N CYS A 58 -8.55 -17.88 -0.29
CA CYS A 58 -7.20 -18.42 -0.18
C CYS A 58 -7.18 -19.81 0.48
N SER A 59 -7.95 -19.99 1.55
CA SER A 59 -8.03 -21.23 2.32
C SER A 59 -8.53 -22.39 1.45
N ARG A 60 -9.55 -22.15 0.62
CA ARG A 60 -10.06 -23.14 -0.36
C ARG A 60 -9.02 -23.62 -1.37
N ARG A 61 -7.99 -22.82 -1.65
CA ARG A 61 -6.89 -23.13 -2.57
C ARG A 61 -5.63 -23.62 -1.85
N GLY A 62 -5.63 -23.65 -0.53
CA GLY A 62 -4.46 -23.91 0.31
C GLY A 62 -3.68 -22.64 0.65
N LEU A 63 -3.49 -22.40 1.95
CA LEU A 63 -2.64 -21.32 2.44
C LEU A 63 -1.16 -21.68 2.26
N THR A 64 -0.41 -20.77 1.66
CA THR A 64 1.04 -20.92 1.39
C THR A 64 1.90 -20.07 2.32
N GLY A 65 1.29 -19.19 3.12
CA GLY A 65 2.00 -18.19 3.92
C GLY A 65 2.31 -16.90 3.18
N ARG A 66 2.08 -16.85 1.86
CA ARG A 66 2.32 -15.67 1.03
C ARG A 66 1.11 -14.76 0.92
N GLN A 67 -0.08 -15.28 1.26
CA GLN A 67 -1.33 -14.54 1.12
C GLN A 67 -1.50 -13.50 2.23
N GLY A 68 -2.13 -12.38 1.88
CA GLY A 68 -2.43 -11.34 2.84
C GLY A 68 -3.35 -10.24 2.34
N VAL A 69 -3.71 -9.33 3.24
CA VAL A 69 -4.58 -8.18 2.93
C VAL A 69 -3.92 -6.88 3.40
N ILE A 70 -3.85 -5.91 2.51
CA ILE A 70 -3.49 -4.53 2.81
C ILE A 70 -4.76 -3.78 3.25
N ILE A 71 -4.73 -3.16 4.43
CA ILE A 71 -5.85 -2.45 5.05
C ILE A 71 -5.43 -1.07 5.57
N PRO A 72 -6.39 -0.14 5.76
CA PRO A 72 -6.09 1.13 6.43
C PRO A 72 -5.61 0.88 7.86
N ALA A 73 -4.49 1.49 8.25
CA ALA A 73 -3.99 1.39 9.62
C ALA A 73 -5.01 1.89 10.65
N ARG A 74 -5.85 2.86 10.28
CA ARG A 74 -6.94 3.38 11.12
C ARG A 74 -8.05 2.35 11.38
N ASN A 75 -8.18 1.29 10.57
CA ASN A 75 -9.14 0.21 10.80
C ASN A 75 -8.65 -0.83 11.83
N THR A 76 -7.37 -0.86 12.19
CA THR A 76 -6.80 -1.87 13.11
C THR A 76 -7.52 -1.93 14.46
N LYS A 77 -7.96 -0.79 14.99
CA LYS A 77 -8.73 -0.71 16.25
C LYS A 77 -10.15 -1.29 16.16
N HIS A 78 -10.64 -1.55 14.95
CA HIS A 78 -11.99 -2.05 14.69
C HIS A 78 -11.98 -3.50 14.18
N LEU A 79 -10.81 -4.17 14.22
CA LEU A 79 -10.69 -5.55 13.81
C LEU A 79 -11.30 -6.48 14.87
N ALA A 80 -12.23 -7.31 14.43
CA ALA A 80 -12.87 -8.35 15.22
C ALA A 80 -13.02 -9.59 14.33
N LEU A 81 -11.87 -10.15 13.97
CA LEU A 81 -11.78 -11.25 13.00
C LEU A 81 -12.15 -12.58 13.64
N ARG A 82 -12.70 -13.49 12.83
CA ARG A 82 -12.86 -14.89 13.20
C ARG A 82 -11.56 -15.51 13.72
N ARG A 83 -11.72 -16.45 14.64
CA ARG A 83 -10.61 -17.12 15.33
C ARG A 83 -9.63 -17.80 14.37
N ASP A 84 -10.12 -18.43 13.32
CA ASP A 84 -9.29 -19.14 12.34
C ASP A 84 -8.41 -18.21 11.50
N VAL A 85 -8.89 -17.00 11.21
CA VAL A 85 -8.07 -15.94 10.58
C VAL A 85 -6.97 -15.51 11.53
N VAL A 86 -7.27 -15.27 12.80
CA VAL A 86 -6.28 -14.89 13.82
C VAL A 86 -5.20 -15.96 13.95
N GLU A 87 -5.58 -17.23 14.05
CA GLU A 87 -4.65 -18.35 14.12
C GLU A 87 -3.78 -18.48 12.86
N ALA A 88 -4.34 -18.22 11.67
CA ALA A 88 -3.57 -18.18 10.44
C ALA A 88 -2.54 -17.04 10.41
N VAL A 89 -2.90 -15.87 10.96
CA VAL A 89 -1.98 -14.73 11.09
C VAL A 89 -0.87 -15.03 12.09
N GLU A 90 -1.20 -15.54 13.27
CA GLU A 90 -0.24 -15.91 14.32
C GLU A 90 0.71 -17.03 13.85
N SER A 91 0.20 -18.03 13.13
CA SER A 91 1.02 -19.10 12.54
C SER A 91 1.78 -18.68 11.28
N GLY A 92 1.61 -17.44 10.82
CA GLY A 92 2.30 -16.91 9.65
C GLY A 92 1.83 -17.44 8.31
N ARG A 93 0.65 -18.08 8.27
CA ARG A 93 0.04 -18.61 7.04
C ARG A 93 -0.76 -17.55 6.28
N PHE A 94 -1.03 -16.42 6.90
CA PHE A 94 -1.71 -15.26 6.33
C PHE A 94 -1.14 -13.98 6.96
N THR A 95 -1.14 -12.85 6.25
CA THR A 95 -0.58 -11.59 6.79
C THR A 95 -1.52 -10.41 6.56
N LEU A 96 -1.68 -9.55 7.57
CA LEU A 96 -2.36 -8.27 7.42
C LEU A 96 -1.34 -7.15 7.40
N TYR A 97 -1.40 -6.29 6.38
CA TYR A 97 -0.54 -5.14 6.22
C TYR A 97 -1.35 -3.87 6.48
N ALA A 98 -1.01 -3.14 7.53
CA ALA A 98 -1.67 -1.90 7.90
C ALA A 98 -0.90 -0.72 7.30
N VAL A 99 -1.55 0.09 6.46
CA VAL A 99 -0.92 1.22 5.76
C VAL A 99 -1.59 2.55 6.07
N HIS A 100 -0.81 3.62 6.10
CA HIS A 100 -1.22 5.00 6.33
C HIS A 100 -1.33 5.80 5.03
N CYS A 101 -0.59 5.40 3.99
CA CYS A 101 -0.53 6.12 2.73
C CYS A 101 -0.48 5.21 1.51
N MET A 102 -0.71 5.80 0.34
CA MET A 102 -0.67 5.10 -0.94
C MET A 102 0.71 4.56 -1.27
N GLU A 103 1.78 5.27 -0.88
CA GLU A 103 3.16 4.86 -1.13
C GLU A 103 3.46 3.49 -0.49
N GLU A 104 3.13 3.32 0.79
CA GLU A 104 3.31 2.04 1.50
C GLU A 104 2.57 0.89 0.82
N ALA A 105 1.35 1.13 0.33
CA ALA A 105 0.58 0.13 -0.39
C ALA A 105 1.20 -0.24 -1.74
N ILE A 106 1.68 0.75 -2.51
CA ILE A 106 2.35 0.53 -3.80
C ILE A 106 3.64 -0.24 -3.62
N GLU A 107 4.42 0.07 -2.59
CA GLU A 107 5.67 -0.64 -2.29
C GLU A 107 5.42 -2.12 -1.99
N LEU A 108 4.38 -2.41 -1.20
CA LEU A 108 3.93 -3.78 -0.94
C LEU A 108 3.45 -4.51 -2.21
N LEU A 109 2.73 -3.81 -3.08
CA LEU A 109 2.13 -4.38 -4.30
C LEU A 109 3.10 -4.48 -5.48
N THR A 110 4.25 -3.80 -5.44
CA THR A 110 5.21 -3.81 -6.55
C THR A 110 6.56 -4.37 -6.16
N GLY A 111 6.90 -4.41 -4.87
CA GLY A 111 8.24 -4.71 -4.39
C GLY A 111 9.26 -3.64 -4.76
N VAL A 112 8.81 -2.46 -5.20
CA VAL A 112 9.66 -1.35 -5.63
C VAL A 112 9.27 -0.09 -4.88
N ALA A 113 10.26 0.72 -4.49
CA ALA A 113 10.04 2.00 -3.84
C ALA A 113 9.04 2.88 -4.63
N ALA A 114 8.14 3.55 -3.93
CA ALA A 114 7.19 4.46 -4.57
C ALA A 114 7.94 5.64 -5.23
N GLY A 115 8.96 6.16 -4.52
CA GLY A 115 9.81 7.27 -4.97
C GLY A 115 9.37 8.60 -4.36
N GLU A 116 10.32 9.35 -3.81
CA GLU A 116 10.05 10.71 -3.30
C GLU A 116 10.43 11.74 -4.36
N ARG A 117 9.61 12.80 -4.46
CA ARG A 117 9.90 13.90 -5.37
C ARG A 117 11.04 14.74 -4.82
N SER A 118 12.10 14.91 -5.61
CA SER A 118 13.26 15.74 -5.27
C SER A 118 12.91 17.22 -5.30
N LEU A 119 13.83 18.05 -4.81
CA LEU A 119 13.71 19.52 -4.86
C LEU A 119 13.66 20.05 -6.30
N ASP A 120 14.31 19.34 -7.22
CA ASP A 120 14.31 19.66 -8.66
C ASP A 120 13.02 19.21 -9.35
N GLY A 121 12.10 18.58 -8.61
CA GLY A 121 10.79 18.17 -9.08
C GLY A 121 10.77 16.80 -9.76
N GLU A 122 11.87 16.05 -9.72
CA GLU A 122 12.02 14.72 -10.34
C GLU A 122 11.80 13.59 -9.34
N TYR A 123 11.54 12.38 -9.84
CA TYR A 123 11.47 11.15 -9.03
C TYR A 123 12.64 10.22 -9.40
N PRO A 124 13.13 9.37 -8.48
CA PRO A 124 14.14 8.36 -8.81
C PRO A 124 13.69 7.47 -9.97
N ALA A 125 14.53 7.29 -10.98
CA ALA A 125 14.15 6.63 -12.23
C ALA A 125 13.72 5.15 -12.07
N ASP A 126 14.21 4.48 -11.04
CA ASP A 126 13.90 3.09 -10.69
C ASP A 126 12.64 2.94 -9.83
N SER A 127 12.09 4.05 -9.31
CA SER A 127 10.87 4.06 -8.50
C SER A 127 9.58 3.90 -9.33
N VAL A 128 8.47 3.60 -8.66
CA VAL A 128 7.14 3.54 -9.31
C VAL A 128 6.76 4.92 -9.89
N TYR A 129 6.88 5.99 -9.11
CA TYR A 129 6.54 7.34 -9.55
C TYR A 129 7.47 7.86 -10.65
N GLY A 130 8.77 7.53 -10.62
CA GLY A 130 9.71 7.87 -11.70
C GLY A 130 9.37 7.17 -13.02
N ARG A 131 9.04 5.87 -12.97
CA ARG A 131 8.60 5.13 -14.17
C ARG A 131 7.28 5.65 -14.72
N ALA A 132 6.33 6.02 -13.84
CA ALA A 132 5.07 6.61 -14.25
C ALA A 132 5.25 7.99 -14.89
N ALA A 133 6.06 8.87 -14.28
CA ALA A 133 6.36 10.20 -14.80
C ALA A 133 6.99 10.13 -16.21
N ARG A 134 8.02 9.30 -16.39
CA ARG A 134 8.64 9.08 -17.70
C ARG A 134 7.62 8.61 -18.74
N ARG A 135 6.75 7.66 -18.38
CA ARG A 135 5.73 7.16 -19.32
C ARG A 135 4.71 8.22 -19.71
N LEU A 136 4.32 9.09 -18.77
CA LEU A 136 3.44 10.23 -19.04
C LEU A 136 4.10 11.24 -20.00
N GLU A 137 5.40 11.51 -19.85
CA GLU A 137 6.16 12.38 -20.76
C GLU A 137 6.23 11.81 -22.18
N GLU A 138 6.53 10.52 -22.31
CA GLU A 138 6.52 9.81 -23.61
C GLU A 138 5.14 9.92 -24.28
N MET A 139 4.05 9.72 -23.51
CA MET A 139 2.68 9.86 -24.02
C MET A 139 2.36 11.29 -24.45
N ALA A 140 2.83 12.29 -23.71
CA ALA A 140 2.61 13.70 -24.05
C ALA A 140 3.34 14.10 -25.35
N GLN A 141 4.55 13.58 -25.57
CA GLN A 141 5.30 13.80 -26.80
C GLN A 141 4.57 13.21 -28.03
N MET A 142 4.06 11.99 -27.93
CA MET A 142 3.32 11.34 -29.02
C MET A 142 2.02 12.04 -29.41
N VAL A 143 1.40 12.80 -28.50
CA VAL A 143 0.15 13.55 -28.78
C VAL A 143 0.43 14.96 -29.31
N ALA A 144 1.65 15.47 -29.10
CA ALA A 144 2.08 16.78 -29.58
C ALA A 144 2.56 16.77 -31.04
N GLU A 145 2.80 15.58 -31.61
CA GLU A 145 3.11 15.33 -33.03
C GLU A 145 1.83 15.11 -33.86
#